data_AF-A0A1G0LN77-F1
#
_entry.id   AF-A0A1G0LN77-F1
#
_cell.length_a   1.000
_cell.length_b   1.000
_cell.length_c   1.000
_cell.angle_alpha   90.00
_cell.angle_beta   90.00
_cell.angle_gamma   90.00
#
_symmetry.space_group_name_H-M   'P 1'
#
loop_
_entity.id
_entity.type
_entity.pdbx_description
1 polymer ?
#
loop_
_entity_poly.entity_id
_entity_poly.type
_entity_poly.pdbx_seq_one_letter_code
_entity_poly.pdbx_strand_id
1 'polypeptide(L)' 'MLYYIKNNMIHRYPEPPRCKVRHGDAILRDTIVHGIKKCDYCLHWWPEDEKSERKIDADNR' A
#
# COMPACT_ATOMS: atom_id res chain seq x y z
N MET A 1 3.35 -7.08 3.91
CA MET A 1 2.81 -5.74 3.53
C MET A 1 2.51 -4.98 4.80
N LEU A 2 2.87 -3.70 4.87
CA LEU A 2 2.51 -2.81 5.98
C LEU A 2 1.38 -1.88 5.54
N TYR A 3 0.60 -1.41 6.50
CA TYR A 3 -0.53 -0.52 6.32
C TYR A 3 -0.42 0.69 7.24
N TYR A 4 -0.99 1.82 6.85
CA TYR A 4 -1.13 2.96 7.74
C TYR A 4 -2.49 3.62 7.52
N ILE A 5 -2.94 4.36 8.52
CA ILE A 5 -4.22 5.07 8.45
C ILE A 5 -3.94 6.55 8.23
N LYS A 6 -4.54 7.12 7.19
CA LYS A 6 -4.49 8.55 6.91
C LYS A 6 -5.78 8.98 6.24
N ASN A 7 -6.32 10.13 6.63
CA ASN A 7 -7.62 10.63 6.17
C ASN A 7 -8.78 9.65 6.41
N ASN A 8 -8.75 8.92 7.55
CA ASN A 8 -9.73 7.88 7.88
C ASN A 8 -9.82 6.75 6.83
N MET A 9 -8.72 6.52 6.10
CA MET A 9 -8.57 5.45 5.12
C MET A 9 -7.30 4.64 5.39
N ILE A 10 -7.37 3.34 5.12
CA ILE A 10 -6.23 2.43 5.17
C ILE A 10 -5.47 2.51 3.84
N HIS A 11 -4.17 2.75 3.93
CA HIS A 11 -3.21 2.80 2.82
C HIS A 11 -2.16 1.69 2.97
N ARG A 12 -1.59 1.23 1.86
CA ARG A 12 -0.50 0.24 1.82
C ARG A 12 0.85 0.97 1.79
N TYR A 13 1.86 0.38 2.42
CA TYR A 13 3.25 0.76 2.31
C TYR A 13 4.09 -0.37 1.68
N PRO A 14 5.01 -0.07 0.74
CA PRO A 14 5.21 1.23 0.08
C PRO A 14 3.99 1.64 -0.74
N GLU A 15 3.80 2.94 -0.94
CA GLU A 15 2.62 3.43 -1.65
C GLU A 15 2.70 3.13 -3.14
N PRO A 16 1.62 2.63 -3.76
CA PRO A 16 1.57 2.49 -5.20
C PRO A 16 1.62 3.87 -5.88
N PRO A 17 2.12 3.97 -7.12
CA PRO A 17 2.28 5.25 -7.83
C PRO A 17 0.98 6.06 -7.95
N ARG A 18 -0.17 5.38 -7.91
CA ARG A 18 -1.51 5.97 -8.01
C ARG A 18 -1.97 6.61 -6.71
N CYS A 19 -1.46 6.15 -5.57
CA CYS A 19 -1.81 6.74 -4.29
C CYS A 19 -0.99 8.02 -4.07
N LYS A 20 -1.67 9.17 -4.09
CA LYS A 20 -1.06 10.47 -3.80
C LYS A 20 -0.84 10.71 -2.30
N VAL A 21 -1.37 9.82 -1.46
CA VAL A 21 -1.21 9.92 0.00
C VAL A 21 0.15 9.35 0.35
N ARG A 22 0.97 10.16 1.02
CA ARG A 22 2.26 9.74 1.58
C ARG A 22 2.08 9.37 3.05
N HIS A 23 2.76 8.32 3.52
CA HIS A 23 2.73 7.91 4.92
C HIS A 23 3.17 9.07 5.83
N GLY A 24 4.32 9.68 5.54
CA GLY A 24 4.92 10.70 6.43
C GLY A 24 5.11 10.12 7.82
N ASP A 25 4.53 10.77 8.83
CA ASP A 25 4.64 10.34 10.24
C ASP A 25 3.56 9.35 10.67
N ALA A 26 2.81 8.77 9.71
CA ALA A 26 1.78 7.80 10.03
C ALA A 26 2.38 6.48 10.54
N ILE A 27 1.79 5.93 11.61
CA ILE A 27 2.22 4.65 12.20
C ILE A 27 1.90 3.52 11.22
N LEU A 28 2.95 2.79 10.84
CA LEU A 28 2.86 1.54 10.10
C LEU A 28 2.38 0.41 11.02
N ARG A 29 1.43 -0.37 10.52
CA ARG A 29 0.85 -1.54 11.16
C ARG A 29 0.90 -2.70 10.19
N ASP A 30 1.17 -3.89 10.70
CA ASP A 30 1.05 -5.15 9.96
C ASP A 30 -0.40 -5.65 9.89
N THR A 31 -1.28 -5.11 10.74
CA THR A 31 -2.69 -5.49 10.87
C THR A 31 -3.64 -4.48 10.22
N ILE A 32 -4.66 -5.00 9.52
CA ILE A 32 -5.74 -4.19 8.94
C ILE A 32 -6.77 -3.90 10.03
N VAL A 33 -7.00 -2.62 10.31
CA VAL A 33 -7.99 -2.18 11.31
C VAL A 33 -9.40 -2.28 10.70
N HIS A 34 -10.30 -2.99 11.39
CA HIS A 34 -11.70 -3.07 10.97
C HIS A 34 -12.46 -1.77 11.28
N GLY A 35 -13.46 -1.43 10.45
CA GLY A 35 -14.28 -0.23 10.62
C GLY A 35 -13.73 1.04 9.96
N ILE A 36 -12.59 0.96 9.28
CA ILE A 36 -11.98 2.07 8.54
C ILE A 36 -12.12 1.83 7.04
N LYS A 37 -12.33 2.91 6.28
CA LYS A 37 -12.46 2.83 4.82
C LYS A 37 -11.14 2.35 4.20
N LYS A 38 -11.24 1.59 3.11
CA LYS A 38 -10.06 1.16 2.34
C LYS A 38 -9.77 2.21 1.28
N CYS A 39 -8.50 2.54 1.06
CA CYS A 39 -8.11 3.36 -0.08
C CYS A 39 -8.19 2.53 -1.37
N ASP A 40 -9.02 2.95 -2.32
CA ASP A 40 -9.20 2.24 -3.60
C ASP A 40 -7.91 2.18 -4.42
N TYR A 41 -6.99 3.14 -4.26
CA TYR A 41 -5.71 3.10 -4.95
C TYR A 41 -4.69 2.16 -4.30
N CYS A 42 -4.81 1.89 -3.00
CA CYS A 42 -3.87 1.03 -2.27
C CYS A 42 -4.32 -0.42 -2.13
N LEU A 43 -5.63 -0.64 -2.01
CA LEU A 43 -6.22 -1.94 -1.64
C LEU A 43 -7.06 -2.55 -2.78
N HIS A 44 -7.22 -1.86 -3.90
CA HIS A 44 -7.81 -2.45 -5.11
C HIS A 44 -6.73 -3.07 -5.99
N TRP A 45 -7.09 -4.12 -6.72
CA TRP A 45 -6.20 -4.76 -7.67
C TRP A 45 -6.26 -3.99 -9.00
N TRP A 46 -5.12 -3.45 -9.43
CA TRP A 46 -5.01 -2.77 -10.72
C TRP A 46 -4.06 -3.55 -11.63
N PRO A 47 -4.43 -3.80 -12.91
CA PRO A 47 -3.62 -4.60 -13.83
C PRO A 47 -2.24 -3.98 -14.11
N GLU A 48 -2.07 -2.67 -13.90
CA GLU A 48 -0.77 -1.99 -14.08
C GLU A 48 0.17 -2.14 -12.88
N ASP A 49 -0.35 -2.46 -11.68
CA ASP A 49 0.47 -2.61 -10.47
C ASP A 49 1.22 -3.96 -10.44
N GLU A 50 0.81 -4.93 -11.28
CA GLU A 50 1.47 -6.24 -11.48
C GLU A 50 2.94 -6.13 -11.91
N LYS A 51 3.34 -4.98 -12.49
CA LYS A 51 4.73 -4.75 -12.91
C LYS A 51 5.67 -4.43 -11.75
N SER A 52 5.16 -4.12 -10.56
CA SER A 52 5.98 -3.70 -9.42
C SER A 52 6.46 -4.87 -8.54
N GLU A 53 5.77 -6.02 -8.56
CA GLU A 53 6.11 -7.17 -7.70
C GLU A 53 7.20 -8.08 -8.28
N ARG A 54 7.55 -7.93 -9.57
CA ARG A 54 8.59 -8.75 -10.24
C ARG A 54 10.04 -8.28 -10.05
N LYS A 55 10.30 -7.23 -9.26
CA LYS A 55 11.68 -6.74 -9.04
C LYS A 55 12.44 -7.39 -7.89
N ILE A 56 11.82 -8.29 -7.12
CA ILE A 56 12.50 -8.94 -5.98
C ILE A 56 13.21 -10.25 -6.41
N ASP A 57 12.81 -10.86 -7.52
CA ASP A 57 13.33 -12.19 -7.91
C ASP A 57 14.47 -12.16 -8.96
N ALA A 58 14.94 -10.98 -9.37
CA ALA A 58 15.93 -10.83 -10.44
C ALA A 58 17.38 -10.55 -9.98
N ASP A 59 17.64 -10.56 -8.67
CA ASP A 59 18.96 -10.24 -8.09
C ASP A 59 19.48 -11.39 -7.19
N ASN A 60 19.38 -12.62 -7.67
CA ASN A 60 19.97 -13.78 -7.00
C ASN A 60 20.42 -14.86 -8.01
N ARG A 61 21.25 -14.47 -8.98
CA ARG A 61 21.96 -15.39 -9.87
C ARG A 61 23.46 -15.08 -9.92
#